data_AF-A0A656JJ73-F1
#
_entry.id   AF-A0A656JJ73-F1
#
_cell.length_a   1.000
_cell.length_b   1.000
_cell.length_c   1.000
_cell.angle_alpha   90.00
_cell.angle_beta   90.00
_cell.angle_gamma   90.00
#
_symmetry.space_group_name_H-M   'P 1'
#
loop_
_entity.id
_entity.type
_entity.pdbx_description
1 polymer ?
#
loop_
_entity_poly.entity_id
_entity_poly.type
_entity_poly.pdbx_seq_one_letter_code
_entity_poly.pdbx_strand_id
1 'polypeptide(L)'
;RRKNNPIVVGEAGVGKTAIVEGLALRIVRGEVPDPLKDVELLSVDMGLLQAGASIKGEFERRLKGVIDEVKSLPGSVILFIDEAHTLIGAGANAGGSDAANILKPALARGELRTIAATTWAEYRQYFEKDPALARRFQPVRVLEPTVEQAVTILRGLAPLYEQSHGVYLRDDAVVAAARLSARYISGRQL
;
A
#
# COMPACT_ATOMS: atom_id res chain seq x y z
N ARG A 1 -2.82 0.02 -24.41
CA ARG A 1 -3.82 0.00 -23.32
C ARG A 1 -3.12 0.54 -22.06
N ARG A 2 -3.61 1.62 -21.44
CA ARG A 2 -2.91 2.26 -20.31
C ARG A 2 -2.96 1.39 -19.05
N LYS A 3 -1.84 1.26 -18.35
CA LYS A 3 -1.75 0.66 -17.01
C LYS A 3 -2.05 1.78 -16.00
N ASN A 4 -3.23 1.77 -15.41
CA ASN A 4 -3.72 2.87 -14.57
C ASN A 4 -3.70 2.54 -13.07
N ASN A 5 -3.12 1.39 -12.69
CA ASN A 5 -3.09 0.95 -11.29
C ASN A 5 -1.64 0.77 -10.86
N PRO A 6 -1.01 1.72 -10.15
CA PRO A 6 0.32 1.50 -9.60
C PRO A 6 0.30 0.39 -8.55
N ILE A 7 1.33 -0.46 -8.56
CA ILE A 7 1.61 -1.40 -7.48
C ILE A 7 3.00 -1.08 -6.91
N VAL A 8 3.01 -0.59 -5.67
CA VAL A 8 4.20 -0.27 -4.91
C VAL A 8 4.87 -1.57 -4.48
N VAL A 9 6.06 -1.83 -5.02
CA VAL A 9 6.82 -3.06 -4.77
C VAL A 9 8.15 -2.73 -4.11
N GLY A 10 8.44 -3.40 -3.00
CA GLY A 10 9.66 -3.17 -2.21
C GLY A 10 9.67 -4.08 -0.99
N GLU A 11 10.83 -4.21 -0.35
CA GLU A 11 10.98 -5.09 0.81
C GLU A 11 10.04 -4.70 1.97
N ALA A 12 9.78 -5.64 2.88
CA ALA A 12 9.00 -5.32 4.08
C ALA A 12 9.77 -4.28 4.92
N GLY A 13 9.09 -3.21 5.34
CA GLY A 13 9.69 -2.14 6.17
C GLY A 13 10.11 -0.87 5.43
N VAL A 14 10.24 -0.88 4.09
CA VAL A 14 10.73 0.30 3.31
C VAL A 14 9.73 1.48 3.19
N GLY A 15 8.64 1.49 3.96
CA GLY A 15 7.68 2.60 3.96
C GLY A 15 6.68 2.64 2.78
N LYS A 16 6.31 1.49 2.20
CA LYS A 16 5.33 1.43 1.09
C LYS A 16 4.00 2.10 1.44
N THR A 17 3.43 1.77 2.59
CA THR A 17 2.17 2.34 3.10
C THR A 17 2.32 3.83 3.39
N ALA A 18 3.44 4.23 4.00
CA ALA A 18 3.75 5.64 4.29
C ALA A 18 3.81 6.52 3.03
N ILE A 19 4.27 5.99 1.89
CA ILE A 19 4.24 6.72 0.61
C ILE A 19 2.79 7.01 0.18
N VAL A 20 1.89 6.06 0.37
CA VAL A 20 0.47 6.23 0.00
C VAL A 20 -0.24 7.17 0.97
N GLU A 21 0.05 7.10 2.26
CA GLU A 21 -0.42 8.07 3.26
C GLU A 21 0.10 9.48 2.95
N GLY A 22 1.37 9.61 2.55
CA GLY A 22 1.95 10.86 2.10
C GLY A 22 1.23 11.42 0.86
N LEU A 23 0.81 10.55 -0.08
CA LEU A 23 -0.03 10.97 -1.20
C LEU A 23 -1.40 11.47 -0.73
N ALA A 24 -2.06 10.76 0.18
CA ALA A 24 -3.35 11.19 0.74
C ALA A 24 -3.24 12.58 1.40
N LEU A 25 -2.19 12.81 2.20
CA LEU A 25 -1.93 14.11 2.82
C LEU A 25 -1.73 15.22 1.78
N ARG A 26 -1.01 14.94 0.69
CA ARG A 26 -0.82 15.90 -0.40
C ARG A 26 -2.12 16.20 -1.14
N ILE A 27 -3.00 15.22 -1.33
CA ILE A 27 -4.32 15.43 -1.93
C ILE A 27 -5.14 16.38 -1.06
N VAL A 28 -5.21 16.13 0.25
CA VAL A 28 -5.93 16.98 1.21
C VAL A 28 -5.38 18.42 1.24
N ARG A 29 -4.06 18.59 1.08
CA ARG A 29 -3.41 19.91 1.02
C ARG A 29 -3.53 20.60 -0.34
N GLY A 30 -4.09 19.94 -1.36
CA GLY A 30 -4.11 20.45 -2.73
C GLY A 30 -2.74 20.51 -3.40
N GLU A 31 -1.73 19.82 -2.84
CA GLU A 31 -0.35 19.76 -3.34
C GLU A 31 -0.17 18.67 -4.42
N VAL A 32 -1.18 18.56 -5.29
CA VAL A 32 -1.28 17.53 -6.34
C VAL A 32 -1.73 18.15 -7.67
N PRO A 33 -1.39 17.54 -8.82
CA PRO A 33 -1.88 17.97 -10.12
C PRO A 33 -3.42 17.95 -10.21
N ASP A 34 -3.99 18.75 -11.10
CA ASP A 34 -5.46 18.87 -11.27
C ASP A 34 -6.22 17.53 -11.36
N PRO A 35 -5.73 16.48 -12.06
CA PRO A 35 -6.42 15.18 -12.11
C PRO A 35 -6.54 14.44 -10.77
N LEU A 36 -5.77 14.85 -9.76
CA LEU A 36 -5.77 14.26 -8.41
C LEU A 36 -6.41 15.18 -7.36
N LYS A 37 -6.85 16.38 -7.74
CA LYS A 37 -7.62 17.24 -6.84
C LYS A 37 -8.98 16.61 -6.55
N ASP A 38 -9.45 16.78 -5.31
CA ASP A 38 -10.73 16.26 -4.82
C ASP A 38 -10.90 14.73 -4.99
N VAL A 39 -9.78 14.00 -5.12
CA VAL A 39 -9.77 12.54 -5.15
C VAL A 39 -9.82 12.01 -3.72
N GLU A 40 -10.72 11.06 -3.47
CA GLU A 40 -10.73 10.34 -2.19
C GLU A 40 -9.82 9.11 -2.28
N LEU A 41 -8.86 9.02 -1.36
CA LEU A 41 -7.99 7.85 -1.22
C LEU A 41 -8.48 7.03 -0.02
N LEU A 42 -9.02 5.84 -0.28
CA LEU A 42 -9.63 4.97 0.73
C LEU A 42 -8.84 3.67 0.86
N SER A 43 -8.47 3.27 2.07
CA SER A 43 -7.82 1.98 2.32
C SER A 43 -8.83 0.88 2.61
N VAL A 44 -8.62 -0.31 2.05
CA VAL A 44 -9.38 -1.50 2.44
C VAL A 44 -8.63 -2.27 3.51
N ASP A 45 -9.28 -2.48 4.65
CA ASP A 45 -8.79 -3.39 5.68
C ASP A 45 -9.17 -4.83 5.34
N MET A 46 -8.17 -5.59 4.91
CA MET A 46 -8.33 -7.00 4.56
C MET A 46 -8.66 -7.88 5.77
N GLY A 47 -8.17 -7.52 6.96
CA GLY A 47 -8.44 -8.22 8.20
C GLY A 47 -9.91 -8.10 8.60
N LEU A 48 -10.50 -6.90 8.51
CA LEU A 48 -11.92 -6.68 8.77
C LEU A 48 -12.82 -7.39 7.77
N LEU A 49 -12.42 -7.46 6.50
CA LEU A 49 -13.17 -8.22 5.50
C LEU A 49 -13.19 -9.72 5.79
N GLN A 50 -12.08 -10.26 6.32
CA GLN A 50 -11.95 -11.67 6.69
C GLN A 50 -12.55 -11.99 8.06
N ALA A 51 -12.55 -11.03 8.99
CA ALA A 51 -13.06 -11.19 10.34
C ALA A 51 -14.54 -11.55 10.32
N GLY A 52 -14.89 -12.70 10.89
CA GLY A 52 -16.26 -13.21 10.92
C GLY A 52 -16.78 -13.75 9.59
N ALA A 53 -15.97 -13.78 8.52
CA ALA A 53 -16.33 -14.46 7.27
C ALA A 53 -16.03 -15.96 7.40
N SER A 54 -16.89 -16.70 8.11
CA SER A 54 -16.70 -18.13 8.37
C SER A 54 -16.88 -18.99 7.11
N ILE A 55 -17.59 -18.46 6.11
CA ILE A 55 -17.88 -19.11 4.83
C ILE A 55 -17.16 -18.34 3.72
N LYS A 56 -16.41 -19.03 2.86
CA LYS A 56 -15.62 -18.45 1.74
C LYS A 56 -16.39 -17.40 0.93
N GLY A 57 -17.66 -17.66 0.63
CA GLY A 57 -18.50 -16.76 -0.16
C GLY A 57 -18.89 -15.45 0.54
N GLU A 58 -18.76 -15.37 1.87
CA GLU A 58 -19.06 -14.16 2.62
C GLU A 58 -17.99 -13.08 2.42
N PHE A 59 -16.72 -13.46 2.50
CA PHE A 59 -15.60 -12.57 2.20
C PHE A 59 -15.71 -12.00 0.78
N GLU A 60 -15.96 -12.88 -0.20
CA GLU A 60 -16.15 -12.50 -1.61
C GLU A 60 -17.34 -11.53 -1.79
N ARG A 61 -18.44 -11.77 -1.07
CA ARG A 61 -19.61 -10.87 -1.06
C ARG A 61 -19.29 -9.51 -0.46
N ARG A 62 -18.57 -9.46 0.67
CA ARG A 62 -18.16 -8.21 1.33
C ARG A 62 -17.22 -7.40 0.43
N LEU A 63 -16.20 -8.05 -0.15
CA LEU A 63 -15.29 -7.40 -1.09
C LEU A 63 -16.03 -6.86 -2.32
N LYS A 64 -16.97 -7.63 -2.88
CA LYS A 64 -17.82 -7.16 -3.97
C LYS A 64 -18.64 -5.94 -3.56
N GLY A 65 -19.22 -5.96 -2.35
CA GLY A 65 -19.94 -4.82 -1.78
C GLY A 65 -19.09 -3.55 -1.72
N VAL A 66 -17.85 -3.64 -1.21
CA VAL A 66 -16.90 -2.52 -1.19
C VAL A 66 -16.63 -1.99 -2.60
N ILE A 67 -16.41 -2.88 -3.58
CA ILE A 67 -16.16 -2.48 -4.98
C ILE A 67 -17.39 -1.79 -5.57
N ASP A 68 -18.60 -2.29 -5.31
CA ASP A 68 -19.83 -1.72 -5.82
C ASP A 68 -20.15 -0.36 -5.17
N GLU A 69 -19.80 -0.17 -3.90
CA GLU A 69 -19.92 1.12 -3.20
C GLU A 69 -18.90 2.14 -3.72
N VAL A 70 -17.64 1.75 -3.92
CA VAL A 70 -16.64 2.62 -4.54
C VAL A 70 -17.06 3.09 -5.94
N LYS A 71 -17.80 2.25 -6.69
CA LYS A 71 -18.32 2.62 -8.01
C LYS A 71 -19.53 3.54 -7.96
N SER A 72 -20.34 3.47 -6.91
CA SER A 72 -21.56 4.27 -6.79
C SER A 72 -21.29 5.68 -6.27
N LEU A 73 -20.12 5.92 -5.66
CA LEU A 73 -19.75 7.22 -5.14
C LEU A 73 -19.66 8.29 -6.24
N PRO A 74 -20.32 9.45 -6.07
CA PRO A 74 -20.26 10.57 -7.02
C PRO A 74 -18.93 11.31 -6.82
N GLY A 75 -17.83 10.71 -7.25
CA GLY A 75 -16.50 11.28 -7.01
C GLY A 75 -15.39 10.43 -7.60
N SER A 76 -14.18 10.97 -7.56
CA SER A 76 -13.01 10.20 -7.97
C SER A 76 -12.40 9.47 -6.79
N VAL A 77 -12.69 8.18 -6.65
CA VAL A 77 -12.10 7.35 -5.60
C VAL A 77 -10.90 6.56 -6.13
N ILE A 78 -9.84 6.49 -5.33
CA ILE A 78 -8.71 5.58 -5.47
C ILE A 78 -8.70 4.64 -4.27
N LEU A 79 -8.77 3.34 -4.55
CA LEU A 79 -8.75 2.31 -3.52
C LEU A 79 -7.30 1.87 -3.25
N PHE A 80 -6.83 2.06 -2.03
CA PHE A 80 -5.57 1.52 -1.55
C PHE A 80 -5.76 0.10 -0.99
N ILE A 81 -4.95 -0.82 -1.49
CA ILE A 81 -4.92 -2.22 -1.05
C ILE A 81 -3.51 -2.53 -0.57
N ASP A 82 -3.33 -2.56 0.74
CA ASP A 82 -2.09 -3.08 1.32
C ASP A 82 -2.05 -4.61 1.22
N GLU A 83 -0.85 -5.16 1.20
CA GLU A 83 -0.61 -6.60 1.07
C GLU A 83 -1.46 -7.24 -0.06
N ALA A 84 -1.49 -6.62 -1.23
CA ALA A 84 -2.42 -6.97 -2.31
C ALA A 84 -2.26 -8.41 -2.84
N HIS A 85 -1.16 -9.08 -2.50
CA HIS A 85 -0.97 -10.50 -2.76
C HIS A 85 -1.97 -11.38 -2.00
N THR A 86 -2.48 -10.94 -0.85
CA THR A 86 -3.47 -11.69 -0.05
C THR A 86 -4.76 -11.94 -0.84
N LEU A 87 -5.13 -11.02 -1.74
CA LEU A 87 -6.30 -11.13 -2.63
C LEU A 87 -6.13 -12.17 -3.75
N ILE A 88 -4.90 -12.54 -4.07
CA ILE A 88 -4.57 -13.48 -5.16
C ILE A 88 -4.10 -14.83 -4.60
N GLY A 89 -3.28 -14.77 -3.56
CA GLY A 89 -2.54 -15.88 -2.98
C GLY A 89 -3.24 -16.63 -1.86
N ALA A 90 -4.35 -16.10 -1.31
CA ALA A 90 -5.16 -16.84 -0.34
C ALA A 90 -5.55 -18.24 -0.88
N GLY A 91 -5.67 -18.39 -2.21
CA GLY A 91 -6.00 -19.61 -2.97
C GLY A 91 -5.13 -20.86 -2.79
N ALA A 92 -3.92 -20.78 -2.24
CA ALA A 92 -2.98 -21.92 -2.21
C ALA A 92 -3.28 -22.97 -1.12
N ASN A 93 -4.00 -22.59 -0.06
CA ASN A 93 -4.56 -23.54 0.90
C ASN A 93 -6.00 -23.86 0.48
N ALA A 94 -6.49 -25.07 0.75
CA ALA A 94 -7.78 -25.62 0.31
C ALA A 94 -9.07 -24.87 0.77
N GLY A 95 -8.96 -23.60 1.18
CA GLY A 95 -10.04 -22.68 1.51
C GLY A 95 -9.83 -21.24 1.01
N GLY A 96 -8.87 -21.01 0.12
CA GLY A 96 -8.48 -19.68 -0.31
C GLY A 96 -9.50 -18.90 -1.15
N SER A 97 -9.66 -17.61 -0.84
CA SER A 97 -10.57 -16.70 -1.57
C SER A 97 -10.08 -16.44 -3.00
N ASP A 98 -10.99 -16.47 -3.97
CA ASP A 98 -10.68 -16.14 -5.36
C ASP A 98 -11.02 -14.68 -5.67
N ALA A 99 -10.55 -13.77 -4.81
CA ALA A 99 -10.81 -12.33 -4.94
C ALA A 99 -10.21 -11.74 -6.22
N ALA A 100 -9.16 -12.35 -6.76
CA ALA A 100 -8.60 -12.00 -8.07
C ALA A 100 -9.67 -12.02 -9.17
N ASN A 101 -10.59 -13.00 -9.17
CA ASN A 101 -11.66 -13.09 -10.16
C ASN A 101 -12.74 -12.01 -9.99
N ILE A 102 -12.89 -11.46 -8.78
CA ILE A 102 -13.79 -10.33 -8.51
C ILE A 102 -13.16 -9.01 -9.00
N LEU A 103 -11.85 -8.84 -8.79
CA LEU A 103 -11.12 -7.62 -9.16
C LEU A 103 -10.83 -7.50 -10.65
N LYS A 104 -10.49 -8.61 -11.32
CA LYS A 104 -10.10 -8.63 -12.74
C LYS A 104 -11.07 -7.88 -13.66
N PRO A 105 -12.41 -8.10 -13.59
CA PRO A 105 -13.36 -7.39 -14.43
C PRO A 105 -13.40 -5.88 -14.14
N ALA A 106 -13.40 -5.47 -12.87
CA ALA A 106 -13.44 -4.07 -12.47
C ALA A 106 -12.19 -3.30 -12.94
N LEU A 107 -11.01 -3.90 -12.75
CA LEU A 107 -9.73 -3.37 -13.24
C LEU A 107 -9.66 -3.35 -14.78
N ALA A 108 -10.27 -4.33 -15.45
CA ALA A 108 -10.24 -4.41 -16.90
C ALA A 108 -11.10 -3.35 -17.58
N ARG A 109 -12.25 -3.03 -16.99
CA ARG A 109 -13.17 -1.98 -17.45
C ARG A 109 -12.74 -0.58 -17.01
N GLY A 110 -11.82 -0.46 -16.05
CA GLY A 110 -11.38 0.83 -15.52
C GLY A 110 -12.38 1.47 -14.56
N GLU A 111 -13.36 0.70 -14.09
CA GLU A 111 -14.35 1.11 -13.10
C GLU A 111 -13.75 1.24 -11.69
N LEU A 112 -12.60 0.61 -11.47
CA LEU A 112 -11.88 0.64 -10.20
C LEU A 112 -10.45 1.14 -10.46
N ARG A 113 -10.09 2.24 -9.79
CA ARG A 113 -8.72 2.75 -9.72
C ARG A 113 -8.10 2.28 -8.41
N THR A 114 -6.93 1.65 -8.49
CA THR A 114 -6.27 1.15 -7.28
C THR A 114 -4.82 1.60 -7.17
N ILE A 115 -4.37 1.76 -5.94
CA ILE A 115 -2.97 1.71 -5.56
C ILE A 115 -2.81 0.43 -4.75
N ALA A 116 -1.89 -0.44 -5.14
CA ALA A 116 -1.60 -1.67 -4.40
C ALA A 116 -0.21 -1.60 -3.77
N ALA A 117 0.03 -2.31 -2.68
CA ALA A 117 1.35 -2.51 -2.10
C ALA A 117 1.62 -4.00 -1.83
N THR A 118 2.85 -4.45 -2.07
CA THR A 118 3.27 -5.85 -1.84
C THR A 118 4.81 -5.95 -1.80
N THR A 119 5.36 -7.06 -1.32
CA THR A 119 6.81 -7.31 -1.44
C THR A 119 7.22 -7.68 -2.87
N TRP A 120 8.51 -7.52 -3.19
CA TRP A 120 9.01 -7.93 -4.50
C TRP A 120 8.83 -9.43 -4.75
N ALA A 121 9.07 -10.26 -3.73
CA ALA A 121 8.88 -11.71 -3.81
C ALA A 121 7.43 -12.08 -4.13
N GLU A 122 6.47 -11.50 -3.41
CA GLU A 122 5.03 -11.71 -3.64
C GLU A 122 4.57 -11.21 -5.01
N TYR A 123 5.06 -10.05 -5.45
CA TYR A 123 4.75 -9.52 -6.79
C TYR A 123 5.14 -10.54 -7.88
N ARG A 124 6.37 -11.08 -7.81
CA ARG A 124 6.85 -12.09 -8.77
C ARG A 124 6.06 -13.39 -8.68
N GLN A 125 5.65 -13.79 -7.48
CA GLN A 125 4.92 -15.02 -7.25
C GLN A 125 3.47 -14.96 -7.75
N TYR A 126 2.78 -13.85 -7.51
CA TYR A 126 1.32 -13.76 -7.68
C TYR A 126 0.87 -12.83 -8.80
N PHE A 127 1.51 -11.68 -9.01
CA PHE A 127 1.09 -10.70 -10.01
C PHE A 127 1.77 -10.90 -11.36
N GLU A 128 3.08 -11.15 -11.36
CA GLU A 128 3.87 -11.33 -12.60
C GLU A 128 3.45 -12.61 -13.36
N LYS A 129 3.04 -13.65 -12.63
CA LYS A 129 2.58 -14.91 -13.22
C LYS A 129 1.16 -14.86 -13.79
N ASP A 130 0.33 -13.89 -13.40
CA ASP A 130 -1.04 -13.73 -13.91
C ASP A 130 -1.07 -12.68 -15.04
N PRO A 131 -1.28 -13.07 -16.31
CA PRO A 131 -1.26 -12.13 -17.44
C PRO A 131 -2.37 -11.08 -17.39
N ALA A 132 -3.51 -11.37 -16.74
CA ALA A 132 -4.60 -10.40 -16.62
C ALA A 132 -4.21 -9.28 -15.64
N LEU A 133 -3.60 -9.62 -14.51
CA LEU A 133 -3.16 -8.66 -13.50
C LEU A 133 -1.91 -7.88 -13.95
N ALA A 134 -0.90 -8.55 -14.51
CA ALA A 134 0.32 -7.92 -15.01
C ALA A 134 0.07 -6.84 -16.09
N ARG A 135 -1.04 -6.96 -16.84
CA ARG A 135 -1.47 -5.98 -17.84
C ARG A 135 -2.21 -4.78 -17.25
N ARG A 136 -2.69 -4.85 -16.00
CA ARG A 136 -3.47 -3.79 -15.34
C ARG A 136 -2.66 -3.03 -14.30
N PHE A 137 -1.69 -3.69 -13.67
CA PHE A 137 -0.80 -3.08 -12.70
C PHE A 137 0.50 -2.59 -13.32
N GLN A 138 0.97 -1.44 -12.83
CA GLN A 138 2.27 -0.86 -13.16
C GLN A 138 3.16 -0.92 -11.91
N PRO A 139 4.24 -1.71 -11.90
CA PRO A 139 5.13 -1.76 -10.75
C PRO A 139 5.86 -0.43 -10.56
N VAL A 140 5.85 0.06 -9.32
CA VAL A 140 6.60 1.21 -8.83
C VAL A 140 7.53 0.69 -7.74
N ARG A 141 8.83 0.65 -8.03
CA ARG A 141 9.83 0.12 -7.09
C ARG A 141 10.13 1.14 -6.01
N VAL A 142 10.07 0.69 -4.76
CA VAL A 142 10.52 1.42 -3.58
C VAL A 142 11.69 0.67 -3.00
N LEU A 143 12.81 1.36 -2.94
CA LEU A 143 14.04 0.84 -2.38
C LEU A 143 14.15 1.27 -0.93
N GLU A 144 14.93 0.51 -0.17
CA GLU A 144 15.36 0.94 1.16
C GLU A 144 16.06 2.31 1.07
N PRO A 145 15.76 3.25 1.96
CA PRO A 145 16.43 4.54 1.99
C PRO A 145 17.92 4.37 2.34
N THR A 146 18.76 5.24 1.78
CA THR A 146 20.15 5.35 2.23
C THR A 146 20.20 5.88 3.65
N VAL A 147 21.34 5.70 4.35
CA VAL A 147 21.54 6.25 5.69
C VAL A 147 21.27 7.76 5.72
N GLU A 148 21.70 8.51 4.70
CA GLU A 148 21.45 9.96 4.62
C GLU A 148 19.97 10.30 4.44
N GLN A 149 19.25 9.50 3.64
CA GLN A 149 17.81 9.64 3.48
C GLN A 149 17.08 9.28 4.78
N ALA A 150 17.48 8.21 5.46
CA ALA A 150 16.92 7.80 6.75
C ALA A 150 17.13 8.88 7.82
N VAL A 151 18.31 9.52 7.87
CA VAL A 151 18.55 10.70 8.73
C VAL A 151 17.56 11.82 8.42
N THR A 152 17.32 12.11 7.14
CA THR A 152 16.36 13.15 6.73
C THR A 152 14.93 12.79 7.15
N ILE A 153 14.53 11.54 7.00
CA ILE A 153 13.22 11.02 7.45
C ILE A 153 13.09 11.19 8.97
N LEU A 154 14.09 10.73 9.73
CA LEU A 154 14.09 10.82 11.19
C LEU A 154 14.05 12.26 11.69
N ARG A 155 14.75 13.19 11.03
CA ARG A 155 14.66 14.63 11.34
C ARG A 155 13.25 15.17 11.15
N GLY A 156 12.55 14.73 10.10
CA GLY A 156 11.13 15.08 9.89
C GLY A 156 10.20 14.54 10.98
N LEU A 157 10.55 13.39 11.56
CA LEU A 157 9.78 12.75 12.64
C LEU A 157 10.18 13.23 14.05
N ALA A 158 11.36 13.82 14.22
CA ALA A 158 11.90 14.19 15.53
C ALA A 158 10.93 15.08 16.35
N PRO A 159 10.30 16.14 15.79
CA PRO A 159 9.38 16.97 16.57
C PRO A 159 8.18 16.20 17.13
N LEU A 160 7.69 15.20 16.39
CA LEU A 160 6.59 14.34 16.82
C LEU A 160 6.99 13.50 18.05
N TYR A 161 8.20 12.93 18.02
CA TYR A 161 8.72 12.13 19.14
C TYR A 161 9.07 12.99 20.36
N GLU A 162 9.65 14.18 20.15
CA GLU A 162 9.92 15.13 21.24
C GLU A 162 8.63 15.49 21.98
N GLN A 163 7.55 15.79 21.23
CA GLN A 163 6.25 16.09 21.80
C GLN A 163 5.63 14.89 22.54
N SER A 164 5.68 13.71 21.92
CA SER A 164 5.10 12.47 22.49
C SER A 164 5.78 12.05 23.79
N HIS A 165 7.11 12.22 23.88
CA HIS A 165 7.90 11.73 25.00
C HIS A 165 8.33 12.81 25.99
N GLY A 166 8.12 14.10 25.69
CA GLY A 166 8.53 15.21 26.54
C GLY A 166 10.05 15.32 26.67
N VAL A 167 10.78 14.98 25.61
CA VAL A 167 12.26 14.97 25.57
C VAL A 167 12.77 15.86 24.44
N TYR A 168 14.04 16.27 24.54
CA TYR A 168 14.75 16.92 23.44
C TYR A 168 15.62 15.90 22.70
N LEU A 169 15.46 15.81 21.38
CA LEU A 169 16.24 14.95 20.51
C LEU A 169 17.35 15.75 19.85
N ARG A 170 18.58 15.50 20.27
CA ARG A 170 19.77 16.12 19.67
C ARG A 170 19.97 15.60 18.24
N ASP A 171 20.40 16.47 17.33
CA ASP A 171 20.62 16.09 15.93
C ASP A 171 21.69 15.01 15.77
N ASP A 172 22.75 15.05 16.58
CA ASP A 172 23.81 14.03 16.60
C ASP A 172 23.26 12.65 17.01
N ALA A 173 22.26 12.60 17.89
CA ALA A 173 21.57 11.38 18.27
C ALA A 173 20.74 10.82 17.11
N VAL A 174 20.07 11.66 16.31
CA VAL A 174 19.33 11.25 15.11
C VAL A 174 20.27 10.65 14.06
N VAL A 175 21.41 11.30 13.81
CA VAL A 175 22.45 10.79 12.90
C VAL A 175 23.03 9.46 13.41
N ALA A 176 23.31 9.36 14.71
CA ALA A 176 23.82 8.15 15.31
C ALA A 176 22.80 7.00 15.21
N ALA A 177 21.51 7.25 15.45
CA ALA A 177 20.46 6.25 15.36
C ALA A 177 20.42 5.59 13.99
N ALA A 178 20.40 6.37 12.90
CA ALA A 178 20.39 5.84 11.53
C ALA A 178 21.66 5.07 11.17
N ARG A 179 22.84 5.57 11.58
CA ARG A 179 24.12 4.92 11.28
C ARG A 179 24.30 3.61 12.04
N LEU A 180 23.93 3.61 13.32
CA LEU A 180 24.08 2.44 14.19
C LEU A 180 23.04 1.36 13.83
N SER A 181 21.81 1.74 13.49
CA SER A 181 20.80 0.77 13.03
C SER A 181 21.25 0.07 11.75
N ALA A 182 21.67 0.84 10.73
CA ALA A 182 22.18 0.31 9.46
C ALA A 182 23.38 -0.63 9.64
N ARG A 183 24.23 -0.36 10.64
CA ARG A 183 25.47 -1.12 10.86
C ARG A 183 25.26 -2.38 11.68
N TYR A 184 24.37 -2.37 12.66
CA TYR A 184 24.31 -3.40 13.70
C TYR A 184 22.99 -4.17 13.77
N ILE A 185 21.89 -3.65 13.20
CA ILE A 185 20.59 -4.33 13.20
C ILE A 185 20.42 -5.07 11.88
N SER A 186 20.84 -6.33 11.85
CA SER A 186 20.63 -7.21 10.70
C SER A 186 19.19 -7.74 10.66
N GLY A 187 18.56 -7.75 9.49
CA GLY A 187 17.22 -8.33 9.28
C GLY A 187 16.05 -7.34 9.40
N ARG A 188 16.33 -6.04 9.49
CA ARG A 188 15.34 -4.96 9.35
C ARG A 188 15.83 -3.95 8.31
N GLN A 189 14.90 -3.19 7.73
CA GLN A 189 15.18 -2.14 6.75
C GLN A 189 15.25 -0.77 7.44
N LEU A 190 15.97 0.17 6.83
CA LEU A 190 15.99 1.60 7.19
C LEU A 190 14.71 2.35 6.84
#